data_AF-A0A7C2DLC3-F1
#
_entry.id   AF-A0A7C2DLC3-F1
#
_cell.length_a   1.000
_cell.length_b   1.000
_cell.length_c   1.000
_cell.angle_alpha   90.00
_cell.angle_beta   90.00
_cell.angle_gamma   90.00
#
_symmetry.space_group_name_H-M   'P 1'
#
loop_
_entity.id
_entity.type
_entity.pdbx_description
1 polymer ?
#
loop_
_entity_poly.entity_id
_entity_poly.type
_entity_poly.pdbx_seq_one_letter_code
_entity_poly.pdbx_strand_id
1 'polypeptide(L)' 'MSHGRCDEVLRLLWQFMDRELDRPTYERVEEHFRRCQPCQDLHEFEVRLREIIRMKCTGEAAPETLRRRLRQLLADL' A
#
# COMPACT_ATOMS: atom_id res chain seq x y z
N MET A 1 -21.43 15.72 -9.11
CA MET A 1 -20.19 16.54 -9.02
C MET A 1 -19.02 15.63 -9.36
N SER A 2 -18.14 16.06 -10.28
CA SER A 2 -17.09 15.32 -11.01
C SER A 2 -16.66 13.93 -10.50
N HIS A 3 -17.37 12.86 -10.90
CA HIS A 3 -17.06 11.46 -10.55
C HIS A 3 -15.84 10.86 -11.28
N GLY A 4 -15.42 11.42 -12.42
CA GLY A 4 -14.37 10.80 -13.25
C GLY A 4 -12.98 10.70 -12.60
N ARG A 5 -12.63 11.61 -11.68
CA ARG A 5 -11.33 11.57 -10.96
C ARG A 5 -11.33 10.56 -9.80
N CYS A 6 -12.48 10.28 -9.19
CA CYS A 6 -12.60 9.27 -8.14
C CYS A 6 -12.43 7.87 -8.73
N ASP A 7 -13.08 7.58 -9.87
CA ASP A 7 -12.96 6.27 -10.53
C ASP A 7 -11.52 5.95 -10.94
N GLU A 8 -10.76 6.96 -11.40
CA GLU A 8 -9.35 6.81 -11.71
C GLU A 8 -8.53 6.47 -10.45
N VAL A 9 -8.73 7.22 -9.36
CA VAL A 9 -8.02 6.98 -8.09
C VAL A 9 -8.35 5.61 -7.51
N LEU A 10 -9.61 5.16 -7.61
CA LEU A 10 -10.01 3.84 -7.13
C LEU A 10 -9.34 2.71 -7.92
N ARG A 11 -9.13 2.87 -9.22
CA ARG A 11 -8.36 1.90 -10.02
C ARG A 11 -6.88 1.83 -9.60
N LEU A 12 -6.33 2.93 -9.10
CA LEU A 12 -4.94 3.04 -8.68
C LEU A 12 -4.72 2.73 -7.19
N LEU A 13 -5.79 2.49 -6.41
CA LEU A 13 -5.74 2.38 -4.95
C LEU A 13 -4.73 1.34 -4.45
N TRP A 14 -4.73 0.15 -5.05
CA TRP A 14 -3.82 -0.94 -4.66
C TRP A 14 -2.37 -0.64 -5.01
N GLN A 15 -2.10 -0.16 -6.23
CA GLN A 15 -0.77 0.25 -6.67
C GLN A 15 -0.22 1.40 -5.81
N PHE A 16 -1.09 2.35 -5.41
CA PHE A 16 -0.73 3.41 -4.48
C PHE A 16 -0.30 2.83 -3.12
N MET A 17 -1.08 1.92 -2.53
CA MET A 17 -0.75 1.29 -1.25
C MET A 17 0.54 0.45 -1.31
N ASP A 18 0.79 -0.21 -2.44
CA ASP A 18 1.98 -1.02 -2.67
C ASP A 18 3.20 -0.19 -3.13
N ARG A 19 3.04 1.13 -3.27
CA ARG A 19 4.07 2.08 -3.74
C ARG A 19 4.63 1.75 -5.12
N GLU A 20 3.78 1.24 -6.00
CA GLU A 20 4.13 0.83 -7.37
C GLU A 20 3.86 1.92 -8.43
N LEU A 21 3.32 3.06 -8.00
CA LEU A 21 3.07 4.20 -8.88
C LEU A 21 4.35 4.99 -9.15
N ASP A 22 4.45 5.55 -10.35
CA ASP A 22 5.43 6.60 -10.61
C ASP A 22 5.16 7.83 -9.72
N ARG A 23 6.21 8.62 -9.44
CA ARG A 23 6.14 9.73 -8.51
C ARG A 23 5.05 10.76 -8.85
N PRO A 24 4.94 11.26 -10.11
CA PRO A 24 3.84 12.14 -10.49
C PRO A 24 2.44 11.56 -10.21
N THR A 25 2.22 10.29 -10.54
CA THR A 25 0.93 9.63 -10.32
C THR A 25 0.64 9.46 -8.83
N TYR A 26 1.65 9.10 -8.03
CA TYR A 26 1.53 8.98 -6.58
C TYR A 26 1.10 10.30 -5.94
N GLU A 27 1.80 11.40 -6.26
CA GLU A 27 1.51 12.74 -5.72
C GLU A 27 0.08 13.20 -6.07
N ARG A 28 -0.38 12.91 -7.29
CA ARG A 28 -1.75 13.21 -7.74
C ARG A 28 -2.82 12.42 -6.98
N VAL A 29 -2.60 11.13 -6.74
CA VAL A 29 -3.50 10.27 -5.95
C VAL A 29 -3.55 10.73 -4.49
N GLU A 30 -2.40 11.07 -3.92
CA GLU A 30 -2.30 11.58 -2.56
C GLU A 30 -3.02 12.93 -2.39
N GLU A 31 -2.86 13.85 -3.34
CA GLU A 31 -3.61 15.12 -3.35
C GLU A 31 -5.12 14.89 -3.44
N HIS A 32 -5.56 13.87 -4.19
CA HIS A 32 -6.98 13.52 -4.27
C HIS A 32 -7.51 13.02 -2.93
N PHE A 33 -6.82 12.11 -2.23
CA PHE A 33 -7.25 11.66 -0.90
C PHE A 33 -7.36 12.83 0.08
N ARG A 34 -6.42 13.78 0.05
CA ARG A 34 -6.48 15.00 0.88
C ARG A 34 -7.68 15.91 0.61
N ARG A 35 -8.30 15.81 -0.58
CA ARG A 35 -9.39 16.69 -1.03
C ARG A 35 -10.74 15.98 -1.17
N CYS A 36 -10.77 14.66 -1.05
CA CYS A 36 -11.96 13.85 -1.30
C CYS A 36 -12.18 12.85 -0.16
N GLN A 37 -13.03 13.24 0.80
CA GLN A 37 -13.37 12.41 1.95
C GLN A 37 -13.82 10.99 1.58
N PRO A 38 -14.71 10.78 0.58
CA PRO A 38 -15.13 9.41 0.22
C PRO A 38 -13.98 8.50 -0.23
N CYS A 39 -13.02 9.04 -0.98
CA CYS A 39 -11.85 8.26 -1.43
C CYS A 39 -10.87 8.03 -0.28
N GLN A 40 -10.72 9.00 0.62
CA GLN A 40 -9.92 8.82 1.84
C GLN A 40 -10.50 7.71 2.73
N ASP A 41 -11.82 7.70 2.95
CA ASP A 41 -12.50 6.69 3.79
C ASP A 41 -12.28 5.27 3.23
N LEU A 42 -12.33 5.12 1.90
CA LEU A 42 -12.03 3.86 1.22
C LEU A 42 -10.56 3.45 1.40
N HIS A 43 -9.63 4.37 1.23
CA HIS A 43 -8.21 4.09 1.46
C HIS A 43 -7.94 3.66 2.91
N GLU A 44 -8.52 4.35 3.90
CA GLU A 44 -8.39 3.99 5.30
C GLU A 44 -9.01 2.62 5.62
N PHE A 45 -10.13 2.30 4.99
CA PHE A 45 -10.74 0.96 5.08
C PHE A 45 -9.76 -0.12 4.60
N GLU A 46 -9.17 0.05 3.42
CA GLU A 46 -8.24 -0.93 2.86
C GLU A 46 -6.97 -1.09 3.71
N VAL A 47 -6.44 0.01 4.26
CA VAL A 47 -5.31 -0.03 5.20
C VAL A 47 -5.66 -0.88 6.43
N ARG A 48 -6.82 -0.63 7.05
CA ARG A 48 -7.28 -1.39 8.23
C ARG A 48 -7.52 -2.87 7.89
N LEU A 49 -8.10 -3.16 6.72
CA LEU A 49 -8.33 -4.52 6.28
C LEU A 49 -7.00 -5.29 6.11
N ARG A 50 -6.01 -4.69 5.45
CA ARG A 50 -4.66 -5.26 5.30
C ARG A 50 -3.98 -5.50 6.65
N GLU A 51 -4.15 -4.60 7.61
CA GLU A 51 -3.63 -4.77 8.97
C GLU A 51 -4.26 -5.98 9.68
N ILE A 52 -5.59 -6.12 9.60
CA ILE A 52 -6.30 -7.28 10.16
C ILE A 52 -5.83 -8.58 9.51
N ILE A 53 -5.71 -8.61 8.18
CA ILE A 53 -5.20 -9.78 7.45
C ILE A 53 -3.80 -10.13 7.94
N ARG A 54 -2.90 -9.13 8.05
CA ARG A 54 -1.56 -9.35 8.57
C ARG A 54 -1.57 -9.91 9.99
N MET A 55 -2.41 -9.39 10.88
CA MET A 55 -2.51 -9.90 12.26
C MET A 55 -3.05 -11.33 12.35
N LYS A 56 -3.97 -11.72 11.46
CA LYS A 56 -4.66 -13.02 11.50
C LYS A 56 -4.01 -14.09 10.64
N CYS A 57 -3.22 -13.70 9.64
CA CYS A 57 -2.67 -14.60 8.63
C CYS A 57 -1.13 -14.67 8.63
N THR A 58 -0.45 -14.20 9.68
CA THR A 58 0.98 -14.49 9.91
C THR A 58 1.16 -15.88 10.51
N GLY A 59 0.87 -16.91 9.72
CA GLY A 59 0.90 -18.30 10.17
C GLY A 59 2.30 -18.83 10.45
N GLU A 60 3.33 -18.36 9.74
CA GLU A 60 4.68 -18.90 9.85
C GLU A 60 5.75 -17.81 9.78
N ALA A 61 6.70 -17.87 10.71
CA ALA A 61 7.89 -17.04 10.66
C ALA A 61 8.79 -17.49 9.49
N ALA A 62 9.37 -16.52 8.78
CA ALA A 62 10.39 -16.82 7.77
C ALA A 62 11.50 -17.71 8.37
N PRO A 63 11.95 -18.78 7.67
CA PRO A 63 12.98 -19.69 8.16
C PRO A 63 14.27 -18.94 8.55
N GLU A 64 14.92 -19.37 9.64
CA GLU A 64 16.14 -18.70 10.13
C GLU A 64 17.28 -18.76 9.11
N THR A 65 17.31 -19.79 8.26
CA THR A 65 18.27 -19.91 7.16
C THR A 65 18.12 -18.76 6.15
N LEU A 66 16.88 -18.38 5.81
CA LEU A 66 16.60 -17.24 4.93
C LEU A 66 16.99 -15.93 5.60
N ARG A 67 16.64 -15.75 6.87
CA ARG A 67 17.01 -14.55 7.65
C ARG A 67 18.52 -14.36 7.72
N ARG A 68 19.28 -15.43 7.99
CA ARG A 68 20.75 -15.40 8.02
C ARG A 68 21.32 -15.00 6.66
N ARG A 69 20.84 -15.59 5.56
CA ARG A 69 21.27 -15.24 4.21
C ARG A 69 21.01 -13.78 3.87
N LEU A 70 19.83 -13.25 4.22
CA LEU A 70 19.49 -11.85 4.01
C LEU A 70 20.39 -10.91 4.80
N ARG A 71 20.66 -11.19 6.08
CA ARG A 71 21.58 -10.39 6.90
C ARG A 71 22.99 -10.34 6.33
N GLN A 72 23.47 -11.46 5.79
CA GLN A 72 24.79 -11.52 5.17
C GLN A 72 24.85 -10.69 3.88
N LEU A 73 23.87 -10.87 2.97
CA LEU A 73 23.78 -10.06 1.75
C LEU A 73 23.73 -8.56 2.04
N LEU A 74 22.99 -8.15 3.07
CA LEU A 74 22.89 -6.74 3.46
C LEU A 74 24.19 -6.20 4.09
N ALA A 75 25.03 -7.05 4.69
CA ALA A 75 26.31 -6.64 5.24
C ALA A 75 27.40 -6.52 4.15
N ASP A 76 27.20 -7.18 3.01
CA ASP A 76 28.11 -7.17 1.86
C ASP A 76 27.79 -6.04 0.85
N LEU A 77 26.75 -5.24 1.10
CA LEU A 77 26.36 -4.03 0.34
C LEU A 77 26.98 -2.77 0.94
#